data_AF-A0A0C6F8W5-F1
#
_entry.id   AF-A0A0C6F8W5-F1
#
_cell.length_a   1.000
_cell.length_b   1.000
_cell.length_c   1.000
_cell.angle_alpha   90.00
_cell.angle_beta   90.00
_cell.angle_gamma   90.00
#
_symmetry.space_group_name_H-M   'P 1'
#
loop_
_entity.id
_entity.type
_entity.pdbx_description
1 polymer ?
#
loop_
_entity_poly.entity_id
_entity_poly.type
_entity_poly.pdbx_seq_one_letter_code
_entity_poly.pdbx_strand_id
1 'polypeptide(L)'
;MSLPRQRTSTTSARRYPLPEPLPWAAVALPLAVAEDALARLDQHLATSPIRNGWCARTDFADACASLALQGDLIHFEDLVLHDADRDRQAPSQELTRAHAVLRTRRRIVAEPGWATSPTGLAALSDDPDGAGGQDAIPAPAVPSIDTAEGEGDLPEVDHAFSAELDDIDALIARFSRLLADTGSVREKSSLVYDPAWGESDRLAAWRQNVADTRILPPDLAATHRGRCLDRPRAAPAPCIARAAARRRTPARP
;
A
#
# COMPACT_ATOMS: atom_id res chain seq x y z
N MET A 1 -39.40 7.85 37.65
CA MET A 1 -38.77 6.64 37.09
C MET A 1 -38.60 6.85 35.59
N SER A 2 -37.44 7.34 35.18
CA SER A 2 -37.10 7.56 33.78
C SER A 2 -36.07 6.52 33.37
N LEU A 3 -36.47 5.58 32.50
CA LEU A 3 -35.54 4.63 31.89
C LEU A 3 -34.96 5.27 30.61
N PRO A 4 -33.63 5.30 30.43
CA PRO A 4 -33.06 5.78 29.18
C PRO A 4 -33.22 4.72 28.09
N ARG A 5 -33.76 5.18 26.95
CA ARG A 5 -33.93 4.44 25.71
C ARG A 5 -32.54 4.24 25.08
N GLN A 6 -31.89 3.10 25.29
CA GLN A 6 -30.66 2.78 24.56
C GLN A 6 -31.03 2.47 23.10
N ARG A 7 -30.76 3.43 22.21
CA ARG A 7 -30.70 3.17 20.77
C ARG A 7 -29.31 2.58 20.49
N THR A 8 -29.20 1.26 20.46
CA THR A 8 -28.03 0.59 19.89
C THR A 8 -28.14 0.67 18.37
N SER A 9 -27.60 1.73 17.79
CA SER A 9 -27.37 1.81 16.35
C SER A 9 -26.23 0.86 15.99
N THR A 10 -26.57 -0.39 15.65
CA THR A 10 -25.60 -1.33 15.08
C THR A 10 -25.36 -0.95 13.63
N THR A 11 -24.38 -0.08 13.38
CA THR A 11 -23.87 0.17 12.03
C THR A 11 -23.22 -1.11 11.54
N SER A 12 -23.87 -1.75 10.56
CA SER A 12 -23.40 -2.96 9.91
C SER A 12 -22.20 -2.59 9.02
N ALA A 13 -20.98 -2.73 9.54
CA ALA A 13 -19.78 -2.74 8.72
C ALA A 13 -19.91 -3.88 7.71
N ARG A 14 -19.85 -3.57 6.41
CA ARG A 14 -19.82 -4.59 5.34
C ARG A 14 -18.55 -5.41 5.51
N ARG A 15 -18.65 -6.50 6.26
CA ARG A 15 -17.72 -7.61 6.18
C ARG A 15 -17.71 -8.06 4.73
N TYR A 16 -16.54 -8.30 4.14
CA TYR A 16 -16.42 -9.36 3.16
C TYR A 16 -16.31 -10.64 3.99
N PRO A 17 -17.41 -11.37 4.26
CA PRO A 17 -17.29 -12.62 4.97
C PRO A 17 -16.61 -13.59 4.01
N LEU A 18 -15.30 -13.72 4.12
CA LEU A 18 -14.65 -14.92 3.59
C LEU A 18 -15.33 -16.10 4.28
N PRO A 19 -15.94 -17.04 3.54
CA PRO A 19 -16.56 -18.19 4.15
C PRO A 19 -15.51 -18.93 4.97
N GLU A 20 -15.76 -19.11 6.26
CA GLU A 20 -14.98 -20.00 7.11
C GLU A 20 -15.83 -21.27 7.38
N PRO A 21 -15.35 -22.47 7.01
CA PRO A 21 -14.08 -22.74 6.31
C PRO A 21 -14.12 -22.30 4.83
N LEU A 22 -12.96 -21.90 4.29
CA LEU A 22 -12.83 -21.62 2.87
C LEU A 22 -13.18 -22.89 2.08
N PRO A 23 -14.01 -22.81 1.03
CA PRO A 23 -14.42 -23.98 0.25
C PRO A 23 -13.28 -24.44 -0.65
N TRP A 24 -12.24 -25.04 -0.06
CA TRP A 24 -11.01 -25.41 -0.76
C TRP A 24 -11.27 -26.31 -1.98
N ALA A 25 -12.18 -27.27 -1.84
CA ALA A 25 -12.57 -28.16 -2.94
C ALA A 25 -13.15 -27.39 -4.15
N ALA A 26 -13.80 -26.24 -3.92
CA ALA A 26 -14.36 -25.41 -4.98
C ALA A 26 -13.32 -24.46 -5.61
N VAL A 27 -12.32 -24.02 -4.84
CA VAL A 27 -11.34 -23.00 -5.27
C VAL A 27 -10.03 -23.62 -5.79
N ALA A 28 -9.64 -24.81 -5.32
CA ALA A 28 -8.34 -25.40 -5.62
C ALA A 28 -8.11 -25.62 -7.12
N LEU A 29 -9.10 -26.16 -7.84
CA LEU A 29 -8.96 -26.41 -9.27
C LEU A 29 -8.93 -25.10 -10.09
N PRO A 30 -9.84 -24.13 -9.90
CA PRO A 30 -9.73 -22.81 -10.53
C PRO A 30 -8.40 -22.11 -10.24
N LEU A 31 -7.90 -22.21 -9.01
CA LEU A 31 -6.61 -21.64 -8.62
C LEU A 31 -5.45 -22.28 -9.40
N ALA A 32 -5.40 -23.61 -9.47
CA ALA A 32 -4.37 -24.32 -10.23
C ALA A 32 -4.38 -23.96 -11.72
N VAL A 33 -5.56 -23.78 -12.32
CA VAL A 33 -5.68 -23.32 -13.72
C VAL A 33 -5.17 -21.89 -13.90
N ALA A 34 -5.49 -20.99 -12.97
CA ALA A 34 -4.99 -19.62 -13.00
C ALA A 34 -3.46 -19.57 -12.82
N GLU A 35 -2.91 -20.39 -11.93
CA GLU A 35 -1.47 -20.52 -11.71
C GLU A 35 -0.74 -21.03 -12.96
N ASP A 36 -1.24 -22.09 -13.62
CA ASP A 36 -0.64 -22.61 -14.87
C ASP A 36 -0.71 -21.57 -15.99
N ALA A 37 -1.83 -20.87 -16.13
CA ALA A 37 -1.98 -19.80 -17.12
C ALA A 37 -1.00 -18.65 -16.90
N LEU A 38 -0.78 -18.24 -15.64
CA LEU A 38 0.18 -17.19 -15.29
C LEU A 38 1.62 -17.64 -15.54
N ALA A 39 1.98 -18.87 -15.15
CA ALA A 39 3.31 -19.42 -15.39
C ALA A 39 3.65 -19.51 -16.90
N ARG A 40 2.68 -19.89 -17.73
CA ARG A 40 2.84 -19.89 -19.20
C ARG A 40 3.00 -18.49 -19.75
N LEU A 41 2.21 -17.53 -19.28
CA LEU A 41 2.34 -16.13 -19.68
C LEU A 41 3.74 -15.60 -19.33
N ASP A 42 4.23 -15.87 -18.12
CA ASP A 42 5.56 -15.46 -17.68
C ASP A 42 6.65 -16.05 -18.56
N GLN A 43 6.55 -17.35 -18.90
CA GLN A 43 7.50 -18.01 -19.78
C GLN A 43 7.48 -17.43 -21.21
N HIS A 44 6.29 -17.13 -21.74
CA HIS A 44 6.15 -16.50 -23.05
C HIS A 44 6.72 -15.08 -23.06
N LEU A 45 6.45 -14.29 -22.02
CA LEU A 45 7.00 -12.95 -21.89
C LEU A 45 8.51 -12.98 -21.71
N ALA A 46 9.06 -13.91 -20.94
CA ALA A 46 10.51 -14.04 -20.72
C ALA A 46 11.30 -14.25 -22.03
N THR A 47 10.70 -14.88 -23.03
CA THR A 47 11.34 -15.16 -24.33
C THR A 47 10.99 -14.16 -25.43
N SER A 48 10.04 -13.25 -25.17
CA SER A 48 9.48 -12.36 -26.18
C SER A 48 10.14 -10.98 -26.19
N PRO A 49 10.40 -10.39 -27.38
CA PRO A 49 10.96 -9.04 -27.50
C PRO A 49 10.00 -7.95 -27.00
N ILE A 50 8.70 -8.23 -26.87
CA ILE A 50 7.70 -7.24 -26.46
C ILE A 50 7.56 -7.14 -24.93
N ARG A 51 8.27 -7.95 -24.14
CA ARG A 51 8.15 -8.04 -22.68
C ARG A 51 8.11 -6.67 -22.02
N ASN A 52 9.09 -5.82 -22.31
CA ASN A 52 9.23 -4.51 -21.68
C ASN A 52 8.04 -3.61 -22.02
N GLY A 53 7.58 -3.63 -23.28
CA GLY A 53 6.42 -2.87 -23.70
C GLY A 53 5.10 -3.40 -23.13
N TRP A 54 5.00 -4.71 -22.86
CA TRP A 54 3.86 -5.28 -22.17
C TRP A 54 3.85 -4.86 -20.69
N CYS A 55 4.97 -5.02 -19.98
CA CYS A 55 5.10 -4.61 -18.58
C CYS A 55 4.75 -3.12 -18.39
N ALA A 56 5.31 -2.25 -19.23
CA ALA A 56 5.04 -0.81 -19.15
C ALA A 56 3.54 -0.49 -19.31
N ARG A 57 2.84 -1.07 -20.29
CA ARG A 57 1.39 -0.84 -20.47
C ARG A 57 0.57 -1.39 -19.32
N THR A 58 0.96 -2.55 -18.80
CA THR A 58 0.31 -3.14 -17.62
C THR A 58 0.49 -2.25 -16.39
N ASP A 59 1.63 -1.60 -16.21
CA ASP A 59 1.85 -0.65 -15.11
C ASP A 59 0.85 0.51 -15.17
N PHE A 60 0.68 1.12 -16.34
CA PHE A 60 -0.29 2.20 -16.53
C PHE A 60 -1.73 1.73 -16.35
N ALA A 61 -2.11 0.59 -16.93
CA ALA A 61 -3.45 0.04 -16.81
C ALA A 61 -3.82 -0.30 -15.36
N ASP A 62 -2.87 -0.82 -14.58
CA ASP A 62 -3.05 -1.13 -13.17
C ASP A 62 -3.21 0.12 -12.31
N ALA A 63 -2.45 1.19 -12.61
CA ALA A 63 -2.61 2.48 -11.95
C ALA A 63 -4.00 3.10 -12.22
N CYS A 64 -4.47 3.08 -13.47
CA CYS A 64 -5.82 3.53 -13.82
C CYS A 64 -6.91 2.68 -13.14
N ALA A 65 -6.75 1.35 -13.12
CA ALA A 65 -7.70 0.45 -12.48
C ALA A 65 -7.75 0.66 -10.95
N SER A 66 -6.60 0.91 -10.33
CA SER A 66 -6.50 1.21 -8.90
C SER A 66 -7.26 2.48 -8.52
N LEU A 67 -7.13 3.56 -9.31
CA LEU A 67 -7.93 4.76 -9.11
C LEU A 67 -9.42 4.53 -9.36
N ALA A 68 -9.78 3.76 -10.40
CA ALA A 68 -11.18 3.43 -10.66
C ALA A 68 -11.82 2.67 -9.49
N LEU A 69 -11.07 1.82 -8.79
CA LEU A 69 -11.53 1.16 -7.56
C LEU A 69 -11.68 2.14 -6.39
N GLN A 70 -10.89 3.21 -6.33
CA GLN A 70 -11.02 4.30 -5.36
C GLN A 70 -12.19 5.25 -5.69
N GLY A 71 -12.71 5.18 -6.91
CA GLY A 71 -13.83 6.01 -7.39
C GLY A 71 -13.41 7.15 -8.32
N ASP A 72 -12.11 7.26 -8.61
CA ASP A 72 -11.56 8.31 -9.47
C ASP A 72 -11.31 7.77 -10.89
N LEU A 73 -11.55 8.62 -11.89
CA LEU A 73 -11.35 8.28 -13.30
C LEU A 73 -10.31 9.21 -13.91
N ILE A 74 -9.31 8.62 -14.54
CA ILE A 74 -8.27 9.32 -15.28
C ILE A 74 -8.18 8.78 -16.71
N HIS A 75 -7.81 9.63 -17.65
CA HIS A 75 -7.46 9.18 -18.99
C HIS A 75 -6.09 8.52 -18.99
N PHE A 76 -5.99 7.40 -19.71
CA PHE A 76 -4.73 6.66 -19.84
C PHE A 76 -3.66 7.54 -20.50
N GLU A 77 -4.05 8.32 -21.50
CA GLU A 77 -3.17 9.22 -22.24
C GLU A 77 -2.59 10.32 -21.35
N ASP A 78 -3.39 10.88 -20.43
CA ASP A 78 -2.95 11.93 -19.51
C ASP A 78 -1.88 11.39 -18.56
N LEU A 79 -2.06 10.17 -18.03
CA LEU A 79 -1.07 9.53 -17.18
C LEU A 79 0.24 9.25 -17.93
N VAL A 80 0.16 8.86 -19.21
CA VAL A 80 1.33 8.63 -20.05
C VAL A 80 2.07 9.94 -20.35
N LEU A 81 1.34 11.03 -20.63
CA LEU A 81 1.93 12.34 -20.87
C LEU A 81 2.60 12.89 -19.60
N HIS A 82 1.96 12.72 -18.45
CA HIS A 82 2.48 13.14 -17.15
C HIS A 82 3.75 12.37 -16.77
N ASP A 83 3.78 11.05 -16.97
CA ASP A 83 4.98 10.23 -16.74
C ASP A 83 6.16 10.61 -17.64
N ALA A 84 5.90 11.24 -18.79
CA ALA A 84 6.90 11.71 -19.73
C ALA A 84 7.28 13.19 -19.57
N ASP A 85 6.77 13.88 -18.55
CA ASP A 85 6.89 15.34 -18.36
C ASP A 85 6.42 16.13 -19.61
N ARG A 86 5.38 15.63 -20.30
CA ARG A 86 4.80 16.21 -21.52
C ARG A 86 3.39 16.76 -21.31
N ASP A 87 3.06 17.12 -20.08
CA ASP A 87 1.77 17.72 -19.77
C ASP A 87 1.53 19.02 -20.52
N ARG A 88 0.29 19.21 -20.97
CA ARG A 88 -0.15 20.46 -21.59
C ARG A 88 -0.86 21.39 -20.62
N GLN A 89 -1.31 20.86 -19.48
CA GLN A 89 -2.01 21.59 -18.42
C GLN A 89 -1.39 21.26 -17.07
N ALA A 90 -1.66 22.10 -16.06
CA ALA A 90 -1.27 21.80 -14.69
C ALA A 90 -1.88 20.46 -14.24
N PRO A 91 -1.12 19.60 -13.53
CA PRO A 91 -1.57 18.27 -13.17
C PRO A 91 -2.74 18.34 -12.18
N SER A 92 -3.78 17.54 -12.43
CA SER A 92 -4.89 17.40 -11.49
C SER A 92 -4.46 16.57 -10.27
N GLN A 93 -5.20 16.69 -9.17
CA GLN A 93 -4.97 15.85 -7.98
C GLN A 93 -5.11 14.36 -8.33
N GLU A 94 -6.06 14.00 -9.18
CA GLU A 94 -6.26 12.63 -9.64
C GLU A 94 -5.10 12.11 -10.47
N LEU A 95 -4.57 12.94 -11.37
CA LEU A 95 -3.39 12.61 -12.16
C LEU A 95 -2.16 12.43 -11.26
N THR A 96 -2.03 13.25 -10.23
CA THR A 96 -0.96 13.16 -9.23
C THR A 96 -1.07 11.85 -8.41
N ARG A 97 -2.28 11.48 -7.97
CA ARG A 97 -2.54 10.19 -7.28
C ARG A 97 -2.22 9.00 -8.19
N ALA A 98 -2.68 9.02 -9.44
CA ALA A 98 -2.41 7.98 -10.42
C ALA A 98 -0.90 7.76 -10.62
N HIS A 99 -0.16 8.87 -10.75
CA HIS A 99 1.28 8.84 -10.92
C HIS A 99 1.99 8.29 -9.68
N ALA A 100 1.51 8.61 -8.47
CA ALA A 100 2.03 8.01 -7.25
C ALA A 100 1.84 6.48 -7.22
N VAL A 101 0.67 5.97 -7.63
CA VAL A 101 0.42 4.53 -7.77
C VAL A 101 1.36 3.90 -8.80
N LEU A 102 1.53 4.54 -9.96
CA LEU A 102 2.45 4.08 -11.01
C LEU A 102 3.90 3.98 -10.51
N ARG A 103 4.39 5.02 -9.82
CA ARG A 103 5.74 5.03 -9.22
C ARG A 103 5.90 3.95 -8.17
N THR A 104 4.89 3.76 -7.32
CA THR A 104 4.88 2.71 -6.31
C THR A 104 5.02 1.34 -6.95
N ARG A 105 4.24 1.05 -8.00
CA ARG A 105 4.30 -0.22 -8.72
C ARG A 105 5.68 -0.48 -9.31
N ARG A 106 6.26 0.52 -9.97
CA ARG A 106 7.63 0.43 -10.52
C ARG A 106 8.67 0.23 -9.42
N ARG A 107 8.50 0.87 -8.25
CA ARG A 107 9.36 0.65 -7.07
C ARG A 107 9.25 -0.79 -6.56
N ILE A 108 8.06 -1.38 -6.49
CA ILE A 108 7.88 -2.79 -6.08
C ILE A 108 8.69 -3.72 -6.99
N VAL A 109 8.72 -3.46 -8.30
CA VAL A 109 9.47 -4.26 -9.26
C VAL A 109 10.98 -4.04 -9.13
N ALA A 110 11.42 -2.79 -8.94
CA ALA A 110 12.84 -2.45 -8.77
C ALA A 110 13.40 -2.94 -7.41
N GLU A 111 12.58 -2.92 -6.36
CA GLU A 111 12.92 -3.24 -4.98
C GLU A 111 11.93 -4.27 -4.40
N PRO A 112 11.97 -5.55 -4.83
CA PRO A 112 10.99 -6.56 -4.41
C PRO A 112 10.99 -6.83 -2.90
N GLY A 113 12.10 -6.54 -2.22
CA GLY A 113 12.19 -6.61 -0.76
C GLY A 113 11.41 -5.51 -0.03
N TRP A 114 11.32 -4.32 -0.63
CA TRP A 114 10.67 -3.15 -0.03
C TRP A 114 9.18 -3.37 0.18
N ALA A 115 8.45 -3.86 -0.83
CA ALA A 115 7.00 -4.04 -0.75
C ALA A 115 6.53 -4.97 0.39
N THR A 116 7.41 -5.87 0.85
CA THR A 116 7.14 -6.79 1.97
C THR A 116 7.81 -6.36 3.28
N SER A 117 8.62 -5.30 3.26
CA SER A 117 9.23 -4.73 4.46
C SER A 117 8.18 -4.03 5.33
N PRO A 118 8.44 -3.79 6.63
CA PRO A 118 7.52 -3.02 7.47
C PRO A 118 7.30 -1.62 6.90
N THR A 119 8.37 -0.99 6.43
CA THR A 119 8.35 0.37 5.89
C THR A 119 7.57 0.45 4.58
N GLY A 120 7.73 -0.52 3.68
CA GLY A 120 6.96 -0.56 2.43
C GLY A 120 5.49 -0.88 2.65
N LEU A 121 5.14 -1.78 3.58
CA LEU A 121 3.74 -2.02 3.92
C LEU A 121 3.10 -0.80 4.57
N ALA A 122 3.81 -0.06 5.44
CA ALA A 122 3.30 1.20 6.00
C ALA A 122 3.04 2.24 4.90
N ALA A 123 4.00 2.40 3.99
CA ALA A 123 3.87 3.30 2.83
C ALA A 123 2.71 2.90 1.89
N LEU A 124 2.46 1.60 1.70
CA LEU A 124 1.34 1.09 0.91
C LEU A 124 -0.02 1.19 1.62
N SER A 125 -0.02 1.14 2.95
CA SER A 125 -1.24 1.16 3.78
C SER A 125 -1.76 2.57 4.04
N ASP A 126 -1.10 3.61 3.52
CA ASP A 126 -1.37 5.01 3.82
C ASP A 126 -1.41 5.27 5.34
N ASP A 127 -0.58 4.53 6.10
CA ASP A 127 -0.50 4.61 7.56
C ASP A 127 0.60 5.62 7.95
N PRO A 128 0.23 6.84 8.37
CA PRO A 128 1.21 7.89 8.68
C PRO A 128 2.12 7.50 9.86
N ASP A 129 1.70 6.57 10.73
CA ASP A 129 2.45 6.15 11.92
C ASP A 129 3.51 5.07 11.64
N GLY A 130 3.37 4.32 10.54
CA GLY A 130 4.31 3.25 10.18
C GLY A 130 5.48 3.72 9.31
N ALA A 131 5.32 4.86 8.64
CA ALA A 131 6.36 5.51 7.86
C ALA A 131 7.11 6.50 8.76
N GLY A 132 8.12 6.02 9.50
CA GLY A 132 9.17 6.93 10.00
C GLY A 132 9.66 7.75 8.80
N GLY A 133 9.43 9.07 8.84
CA GLY A 133 9.27 9.98 7.70
C GLY A 133 10.44 10.13 6.72
N GLN A 134 10.88 9.04 6.11
CA GLN A 134 12.04 8.98 5.22
C GLN A 134 11.71 8.38 3.84
N ASP A 135 10.52 7.78 3.66
CA ASP A 135 10.21 6.96 2.49
C ASP A 135 8.89 7.28 1.79
N ALA A 136 8.26 8.41 2.15
CA ALA A 136 7.14 8.94 1.36
C ALA A 136 7.64 9.10 -0.09
N ILE A 137 6.91 8.53 -1.05
CA ILE A 137 7.16 8.69 -2.49
C ILE A 137 7.46 10.17 -2.70
N PRO A 138 8.62 10.55 -3.24
CA PRO A 138 8.95 11.95 -3.38
C PRO A 138 7.80 12.60 -4.14
N ALA A 139 7.09 13.49 -3.46
CA ALA A 139 6.18 14.40 -4.11
C ALA A 139 6.96 15.04 -5.26
N PRO A 140 6.33 15.25 -6.43
CA PRO A 140 7.01 15.94 -7.52
C PRO A 140 7.64 17.20 -6.93
N ALA A 141 8.96 17.32 -7.09
CA ALA A 141 9.65 18.52 -6.70
C ALA A 141 8.90 19.66 -7.40
N VAL A 142 8.27 20.54 -6.61
CA VAL A 142 7.90 21.85 -7.11
C VAL A 142 9.13 22.37 -7.83
N PRO A 143 9.04 22.71 -9.13
CA PRO A 143 10.20 23.22 -9.84
C PRO A 143 10.71 24.38 -8.99
N SER A 144 11.94 24.23 -8.49
CA SER A 144 12.67 25.35 -7.91
C SER A 144 12.68 26.39 -9.02
N ILE A 145 11.94 27.48 -8.83
CA ILE A 145 12.13 28.65 -9.66
C ILE A 145 13.55 29.06 -9.31
N ASP A 146 14.51 28.65 -10.15
CA ASP A 146 15.85 29.20 -10.12
C ASP A 146 15.65 30.71 -10.30
N THR A 147 15.71 31.43 -9.18
CA THR A 147 15.93 32.87 -9.19
C THR A 147 17.31 33.04 -9.78
N ALA A 148 17.37 33.04 -11.11
CA ALA A 148 18.53 33.49 -11.84
C ALA A 148 18.80 34.90 -11.34
N GLU A 149 19.90 35.05 -10.61
CA GLU A 149 20.52 36.33 -10.28
C GLU A 149 20.92 36.99 -11.61
N GLY A 150 19.92 37.58 -12.26
CA GLY A 150 20.04 38.54 -13.34
C GLY A 150 19.48 39.83 -12.80
N GLU A 151 20.32 40.54 -12.05
CA GLU A 151 20.07 41.90 -11.57
C GLU A 151 19.73 42.79 -12.77
N GLY A 152 18.44 42.99 -12.98
CA GLY A 152 17.87 43.75 -14.09
C GLY A 152 16.57 44.37 -13.63
N ASP A 153 16.70 45.37 -12.76
CA ASP A 153 15.74 46.43 -12.43
C ASP A 153 14.28 46.07 -12.73
N LEU A 154 13.73 45.14 -11.94
CA LEU A 154 12.29 44.97 -11.82
C LEU A 154 11.82 45.98 -10.77
N PRO A 155 10.74 46.73 -11.03
CA PRO A 155 10.25 47.73 -10.09
C PRO A 155 10.01 47.06 -8.74
N GLU A 156 10.59 47.66 -7.69
CA GLU A 156 10.37 47.39 -6.27
C GLU A 156 9.08 46.59 -6.06
N VAL A 157 9.21 45.26 -5.92
CA VAL A 157 8.06 44.39 -5.69
C VAL A 157 7.41 44.92 -4.42
N ASP A 158 6.23 45.49 -4.58
CA ASP A 158 5.53 46.28 -3.55
C ASP A 158 5.68 45.58 -2.20
N HIS A 159 6.33 46.25 -1.25
CA HIS A 159 6.53 45.72 0.11
C HIS A 159 5.19 45.28 0.73
N ALA A 160 4.07 45.88 0.29
CA ALA A 160 2.73 45.45 0.66
C ALA A 160 2.37 44.05 0.12
N PHE A 161 2.70 43.75 -1.15
CA PHE A 161 2.48 42.43 -1.74
C PHE A 161 3.36 41.35 -1.10
N SER A 162 4.60 41.69 -0.77
CA SER A 162 5.50 40.76 -0.06
C SER A 162 4.97 40.43 1.35
N ALA A 163 4.45 41.42 2.06
CA ALA A 163 3.82 41.21 3.36
C ALA A 163 2.55 40.34 3.28
N GLU A 164 1.75 40.47 2.22
CA GLU A 164 0.59 39.58 1.99
C GLU A 164 1.01 38.13 1.73
N LEU A 165 2.12 37.90 1.01
CA LEU A 165 2.67 36.56 0.81
C LEU A 165 3.20 35.96 2.12
N ASP A 166 3.89 36.74 2.94
CA ASP A 166 4.36 36.31 4.27
C ASP A 166 3.19 35.93 5.19
N ASP A 167 2.08 36.67 5.12
CA ASP A 167 0.85 36.35 5.86
C ASP A 167 0.20 35.03 5.39
N ILE A 168 0.19 34.78 4.08
CA ILE A 168 -0.26 33.51 3.49
C ILE A 168 0.65 32.37 3.96
N ASP A 169 1.97 32.53 3.92
CA ASP A 169 2.92 31.52 4.37
C ASP A 169 2.79 31.25 5.88
N ALA A 170 2.57 32.29 6.68
CA ALA A 170 2.30 32.14 8.11
C ALA A 170 0.98 31.39 8.37
N LEU A 171 -0.04 31.62 7.56
CA LEU A 171 -1.32 30.91 7.60
C LEU A 171 -1.17 29.45 7.15
N ILE A 172 -0.43 29.17 6.09
CA ILE A 172 -0.07 27.81 5.67
C ILE A 172 0.70 27.12 6.79
N ALA A 173 1.73 27.74 7.36
CA ALA A 173 2.51 27.18 8.46
C ALA A 173 1.67 26.92 9.71
N ARG A 174 0.62 27.71 9.95
CA ARG A 174 -0.35 27.50 11.03
C ARG A 174 -1.26 26.30 10.73
N PHE A 175 -1.76 26.19 9.49
CA PHE A 175 -2.56 25.04 9.07
C PHE A 175 -1.75 23.74 9.03
N SER A 176 -0.52 23.76 8.52
CA SER A 176 0.38 22.62 8.54
C SER A 176 0.69 22.18 9.97
N ARG A 177 0.93 23.12 10.90
CA ARG A 177 1.07 22.80 12.32
C ARG A 177 -0.20 22.19 12.89
N LEU A 178 -1.37 22.76 12.60
CA LEU A 178 -2.65 22.23 13.07
C LEU A 178 -2.91 20.82 12.53
N LEU A 179 -2.62 20.57 11.26
CA LEU A 179 -2.73 19.25 10.62
C LEU A 179 -1.73 18.24 11.22
N ALA A 180 -0.49 18.67 11.50
CA ALA A 180 0.51 17.85 12.17
C ALA A 180 0.16 17.55 13.64
N ASP A 181 -0.47 18.50 14.34
CA ASP A 181 -0.93 18.35 15.73
C ASP A 181 -2.17 17.43 15.82
N THR A 182 -2.97 17.37 14.75
CA THR A 182 -3.98 16.31 14.55
C THR A 182 -3.38 14.97 14.11
N GLY A 183 -2.05 14.82 14.12
CA GLY A 183 -1.30 13.62 13.77
C GLY A 183 -1.54 12.42 14.70
N SER A 184 -2.32 12.57 15.76
CA SER A 184 -2.93 11.42 16.43
C SER A 184 -4.11 10.94 15.59
N VAL A 185 -3.82 10.04 14.66
CA VAL A 185 -4.80 9.26 13.92
C VAL A 185 -5.68 10.16 13.03
N ARG A 186 -5.58 10.04 11.71
CA ARG A 186 -6.81 10.15 10.90
C ARG A 186 -7.67 9.02 11.40
N GLU A 187 -8.44 9.24 12.49
CA GLU A 187 -9.22 8.21 13.17
C GLU A 187 -9.93 7.45 12.08
N LYS A 188 -9.38 6.26 11.79
CA LYS A 188 -9.81 5.41 10.69
C LYS A 188 -11.28 5.22 10.97
N SER A 189 -12.12 5.95 10.22
CA SER A 189 -13.46 6.25 10.72
C SER A 189 -14.12 4.93 11.10
N SER A 190 -14.67 4.82 12.31
CA SER A 190 -15.20 3.53 12.79
C SER A 190 -16.32 2.98 11.88
N LEU A 191 -16.84 3.82 10.98
CA LEU A 191 -17.78 3.49 9.91
C LEU A 191 -17.13 2.68 8.76
N VAL A 192 -15.85 2.91 8.48
CA VAL A 192 -15.08 2.27 7.40
C VAL A 192 -14.13 1.21 7.95
N TYR A 193 -13.51 1.45 9.10
CA TYR A 193 -12.55 0.54 9.73
C TYR A 193 -13.11 0.04 11.06
N ASP A 194 -13.10 -1.28 11.24
CA ASP A 194 -13.45 -1.92 12.50
C ASP A 194 -12.20 -2.04 13.37
N PRO A 195 -12.07 -1.29 14.49
CA PRO A 195 -10.92 -1.43 15.38
C PRO A 195 -10.80 -2.85 15.96
N ALA A 196 -11.90 -3.59 16.08
CA ALA A 196 -11.89 -4.99 16.52
C ALA A 196 -11.40 -5.97 15.44
N TRP A 197 -11.17 -5.52 14.20
CA TRP A 197 -10.53 -6.33 13.16
C TRP A 197 -9.07 -6.66 13.53
N GLY A 198 -8.38 -5.76 14.23
CA GLY A 198 -6.97 -5.93 14.62
C GLY A 198 -6.05 -5.99 13.41
N GLU A 199 -6.13 -4.98 12.53
CA GLU A 199 -5.39 -4.92 11.26
C GLU A 199 -3.88 -5.11 11.45
N SER A 200 -3.28 -4.35 12.36
CA SER A 200 -1.83 -4.37 12.63
C SER A 200 -1.36 -5.73 13.14
N ASP A 201 -2.12 -6.36 14.05
CA ASP A 201 -1.81 -7.68 14.60
C ASP A 201 -1.89 -8.78 13.53
N ARG A 202 -2.91 -8.71 12.66
CA ARG A 202 -3.07 -9.64 11.53
C ARG A 202 -1.98 -9.44 10.49
N LEU A 203 -1.63 -8.20 10.18
CA LEU A 203 -0.54 -7.88 9.26
C LEU A 203 0.78 -8.42 9.81
N ALA A 204 1.05 -8.24 11.10
CA ALA A 204 2.23 -8.80 11.78
C ALA A 204 2.24 -10.34 11.73
N ALA A 205 1.11 -11.00 12.02
CA ALA A 205 0.98 -12.44 11.93
C ALA A 205 1.17 -12.98 10.50
N TRP A 206 0.60 -12.30 9.50
CA TRP A 206 0.80 -12.62 8.09
C TRP A 206 2.26 -12.47 7.68
N ARG A 207 2.93 -11.39 8.07
CA ARG A 207 4.37 -11.19 7.81
C ARG A 207 5.20 -12.32 8.39
N GLN A 208 4.90 -12.74 9.63
CA GLN A 208 5.60 -13.86 10.25
C GLN A 208 5.39 -15.15 9.44
N ASN A 209 4.16 -15.44 9.01
CA ASN A 209 3.86 -16.60 8.16
C ASN A 209 4.61 -16.54 6.81
N VAL A 210 4.72 -15.36 6.20
CA VAL A 210 5.49 -15.18 4.95
C VAL A 210 6.98 -15.38 5.20
N ALA A 211 7.54 -14.85 6.30
CA ALA A 211 8.93 -15.03 6.65
C ALA A 211 9.26 -16.51 6.93
N ASP A 212 8.42 -17.20 7.70
CA ASP A 212 8.57 -18.61 8.05
C ASP A 212 8.52 -19.50 6.81
N THR A 213 7.71 -19.15 5.80
CA THR A 213 7.59 -19.92 4.55
C THR A 213 8.73 -19.69 3.57
N ARG A 214 9.42 -18.54 3.61
CA ARG A 214 10.56 -18.24 2.72
C ARG A 214 11.79 -19.13 2.97
N ILE A 215 11.92 -19.68 4.18
CA ILE A 215 13.06 -20.54 4.57
C ILE A 215 12.78 -22.03 4.25
N LEU A 216 11.52 -22.35 3.91
CA LEU A 216 11.10 -23.72 3.65
C LEU A 216 11.26 -24.08 2.16
N PRO A 217 11.64 -25.33 1.85
CA PRO A 217 11.48 -25.89 0.50
C PRO A 217 10.02 -25.76 0.02
N PRO A 218 9.78 -25.64 -1.30
CA PRO A 218 8.45 -25.32 -1.87
C PRO A 218 7.32 -26.21 -1.36
N ASP A 219 7.58 -27.51 -1.20
CA ASP A 219 6.61 -28.49 -0.73
C ASP A 219 6.20 -28.26 0.75
N LEU A 220 7.14 -27.83 1.59
CA LEU A 220 6.89 -27.49 2.99
C LEU A 220 6.23 -26.11 3.13
N ALA A 221 6.56 -25.16 2.26
CA ALA A 221 5.88 -23.87 2.21
C ALA A 221 4.39 -24.03 1.85
N ALA A 222 4.04 -24.92 0.92
CA ALA A 222 2.67 -25.21 0.53
C ALA A 222 1.84 -25.81 1.69
N THR A 223 2.41 -26.76 2.44
CA THR A 223 1.72 -27.38 3.59
C THR A 223 1.58 -26.43 4.79
N HIS A 224 2.55 -25.52 5.00
CA HIS A 224 2.46 -24.49 6.02
C HIS A 224 1.30 -23.51 5.74
N ARG A 225 1.11 -23.09 4.48
CA ARG A 225 -0.01 -22.22 4.09
C ARG A 225 -1.39 -22.84 4.35
N GLY A 226 -1.55 -24.14 4.08
CA GLY A 226 -2.79 -24.86 4.37
C GLY A 226 -3.16 -24.83 5.86
N ARG A 227 -2.17 -24.99 6.75
CA ARG A 227 -2.39 -24.93 8.22
C ARG A 227 -2.65 -23.53 8.77
N CYS A 228 -2.07 -22.48 8.16
CA CYS A 228 -2.29 -21.11 8.61
C CYS A 228 -3.69 -20.59 8.24
N LEU A 229 -4.26 -21.06 7.11
CA LEU A 229 -5.61 -20.70 6.67
C LEU A 229 -6.71 -21.39 7.49
N ASP A 230 -6.44 -22.59 8.04
CA ASP A 230 -7.38 -23.38 8.85
C ASP A 230 -7.37 -23.04 10.34
N ARG A 231 -6.63 -22.00 10.79
CA ARG A 231 -6.53 -21.70 12.22
C ARG A 231 -7.70 -20.80 12.68
N PRO A 232 -8.72 -21.32 13.39
CA PRO A 232 -9.72 -20.48 14.01
C PRO A 232 -9.07 -19.62 15.11
N ARG A 233 -9.31 -18.30 15.02
CA ARG A 233 -9.35 -17.19 16.01
C ARG A 233 -8.63 -17.27 17.37
N ALA A 234 -7.73 -18.21 17.62
CA ALA A 234 -7.02 -18.35 18.88
C ALA A 234 -5.60 -17.77 18.75
N ALA A 235 -5.35 -16.79 19.63
CA ALA A 235 -4.14 -16.00 19.86
C ALA A 235 -2.79 -16.63 19.42
N PRO A 236 -1.80 -15.79 19.04
CA PRO A 236 -0.51 -16.24 18.58
C PRO A 236 0.25 -16.92 19.72
N ALA A 237 0.40 -18.25 19.63
CA ALA A 237 1.40 -18.99 20.38
C ALA A 237 2.48 -19.47 19.40
N PRO A 238 3.76 -19.09 19.59
CA PRO A 238 4.84 -19.54 18.71
C PRO A 238 5.17 -21.00 19.00
N CYS A 239 4.81 -21.91 18.09
CA CYS A 239 5.09 -23.34 18.21
C CYS A 239 6.40 -23.80 17.53
N ILE A 240 7.33 -22.89 17.25
CA ILE A 240 8.61 -23.24 16.59
C ILE A 240 9.50 -24.13 17.50
N ALA A 241 9.27 -24.21 18.81
CA ALA A 241 10.18 -24.92 19.72
C ALA A 241 10.02 -26.46 19.79
N ARG A 242 8.98 -27.09 19.22
CA ARG A 242 8.66 -28.50 19.58
C ARG A 242 9.03 -29.56 18.53
N ALA A 243 9.41 -29.17 17.31
CA ALA A 243 9.83 -30.10 16.26
C ALA A 243 11.34 -30.43 16.29
N ALA A 244 12.19 -29.53 16.80
CA ALA A 244 13.64 -29.73 16.84
C ALA A 244 14.14 -30.61 18.02
N ALA A 245 13.34 -30.79 19.07
CA ALA A 245 13.77 -31.48 20.30
C ALA A 245 13.62 -33.02 20.28
N ARG A 246 13.06 -33.62 19.22
CA ARG A 246 12.83 -35.09 19.16
C ARG A 246 13.91 -35.90 18.44
N ARG A 247 15.02 -35.30 18.01
CA ARG A 247 16.13 -35.99 17.33
C ARG A 247 17.44 -36.03 18.12
N ARG A 248 17.38 -36.22 19.45
CA ARG A 248 18.55 -36.56 20.26
C ARG A 248 18.19 -37.60 21.32
N THR A 249 18.09 -38.86 20.90
CA THR A 249 18.23 -40.02 21.78
C THR A 249 19.42 -40.82 21.27
N PRO A 250 20.55 -40.88 21.99
CA PRO A 250 21.60 -41.82 21.65
C PRO A 250 21.20 -43.21 22.13
N ALA A 251 21.26 -44.17 21.20
CA ALA A 251 21.19 -45.59 21.48
C ALA A 251 22.37 -46.02 22.37
N ARG A 252 22.10 -46.88 23.35
CA ARG A 252 23.11 -47.58 24.15
C ARG A 252 22.76 -49.08 24.07
N PRO A 253 23.69 -49.99 23.74
CA PRO A 253 23.56 -51.38 24.15
C PRO A 253 23.82 -51.51 25.67
#